data_AF-A0A7W0TKC0-F1
#
_entry.id   AF-A0A7W0TKC0-F1
#
_cell.length_a   1.000
_cell.length_b   1.000
_cell.length_c   1.000
_cell.angle_alpha   90.00
_cell.angle_beta   90.00
_cell.angle_gamma   90.00
#
_symmetry.space_group_name_H-M   'P 1'
#
loop_
_entity.id
_entity.type
_entity.pdbx_description
1 polymer ?
#
loop_
_entity_poly.entity_id
_entity_poly.type
_entity_poly.pdbx_seq_one_letter_code
_entity_poly.pdbx_strand_id
1 'polypeptide(L)' 'MGDRLAAVGRRINVNDQWIAATDVAHDLTVFTQDSDYAVLADLVVQT' A
#
# COMPACT_ATOMS: atom_id res chain seq x y z
N MET A 1 -9.31 9.89 -17.28
CA MET A 1 -7.96 10.20 -17.80
C MET A 1 -7.27 11.19 -16.86
N GLY A 2 -6.79 10.71 -15.70
CA GLY A 2 -6.13 11.55 -14.69
C GLY A 2 -4.99 10.89 -13.90
N ASP A 3 -4.67 9.61 -14.17
CA ASP A 3 -3.82 8.81 -13.25
C ASP A 3 -2.36 8.66 -13.67
N ARG A 4 -1.89 9.39 -14.68
CA ARG A 4 -0.55 9.14 -15.25
C ARG A 4 0.56 10.04 -14.71
N LEU A 5 0.28 10.91 -13.73
CA LEU A 5 1.23 11.91 -13.22
C LEU A 5 1.69 11.71 -11.76
N ALA A 6 1.13 10.76 -11.00
CA ALA A 6 1.52 10.58 -9.60
C ALA A 6 2.64 9.54 -9.38
N ALA A 7 3.10 8.84 -10.43
CA ALA A 7 3.98 7.68 -10.30
C ALA A 7 5.45 7.99 -9.97
N VAL A 8 5.86 9.27 -9.89
CA VAL A 8 7.24 9.65 -9.56
C VAL A 8 7.23 10.55 -8.34
N GLY A 9 7.49 9.95 -7.17
CA GLY A 9 7.65 10.67 -5.90
C GLY A 9 6.45 10.65 -4.95
N ARG A 10 5.41 9.84 -5.21
CA ARG A 10 4.29 9.70 -4.27
C ARG A 10 4.76 8.97 -3.02
N ARG A 11 4.84 9.70 -1.91
CA ARG A 11 4.79 9.09 -0.58
C ARG A 11 3.48 8.30 -0.49
N ILE A 12 3.56 7.06 -0.01
CA ILE A 12 2.39 6.27 0.36
C ILE A 12 1.51 7.13 1.27
N ASN A 13 0.19 7.12 1.05
CA ASN A 13 -0.75 7.84 1.90
C ASN A 13 -0.50 7.48 3.37
N VAL A 14 -0.58 8.45 4.28
CA VAL A 14 -0.41 8.20 5.72
C VAL A 14 -1.38 7.11 6.24
N ASN A 15 -2.59 7.02 5.70
CA ASN A 15 -3.55 5.99 6.07
C ASN A 15 -3.09 4.60 5.64
N ASP A 16 -2.57 4.47 4.42
CA ASP A 16 -2.06 3.20 3.91
C ASP A 16 -0.83 2.73 4.70
N GLN A 17 -0.01 3.67 5.17
CA GLN A 17 1.10 3.34 6.08
C GLN A 17 0.60 2.77 7.42
N TRP A 18 -0.48 3.31 7.99
CA TRP A 18 -1.05 2.76 9.23
C TRP A 18 -1.70 1.39 9.03
N ILE A 19 -2.34 1.16 7.88
CA ILE A 19 -2.89 -0.16 7.51
C ILE A 19 -1.74 -1.17 7.39
N ALA A 20 -0.68 -0.84 6.64
CA ALA A 20 0.48 -1.71 6.48
C ALA A 20 1.22 -1.98 7.80
N ALA A 21 1.35 -0.98 8.67
CA ALA A 21 1.97 -1.17 9.98
C ALA A 21 1.15 -2.14 10.85
N THR A 22 -0.17 -2.09 10.75
CA THR A 22 -1.06 -3.03 11.44
C THR A 22 -0.89 -4.45 10.90
N ASP A 23 -0.79 -4.61 9.58
CA ASP A 23 -0.55 -5.90 8.94
C ASP A 23 0.71 -6.58 9.45
N VAL A 24 1.85 -5.88 9.36
CA VAL A 24 3.16 -6.38 9.81
C VAL A 24 3.17 -6.70 11.30
N ALA A 25 2.51 -5.89 12.13
CA ALA A 25 2.47 -6.10 13.57
C ALA A 25 1.65 -7.33 14.00
N HIS A 26 0.72 -7.77 13.15
CA HIS A 26 -0.27 -8.80 13.49
C HIS A 26 -0.27 -10.01 12.56
N ASP A 27 0.64 -10.07 11.59
CA ASP A 27 0.77 -11.16 10.60
C ASP A 27 -0.55 -11.40 9.84
N LEU A 28 -1.14 -10.31 9.34
CA LEU A 28 -2.42 -10.33 8.63
C LEU A 28 -2.21 -10.37 7.10
N THR A 29 -3.28 -10.16 6.34
CA THR A 29 -3.21 -9.99 4.89
C THR A 29 -4.06 -8.79 4.48
N VAL A 30 -3.46 -7.86 3.72
CA VAL A 30 -4.18 -6.71 3.18
C VAL A 30 -4.85 -7.11 1.86
N PHE A 31 -6.17 -7.01 1.84
CA PHE A 31 -6.97 -7.11 0.61
C PHE A 31 -7.26 -5.71 0.09
N THR A 32 -6.83 -5.39 -1.13
CA THR A 32 -6.94 -4.03 -1.67
C THR A 32 -7.13 -4.04 -3.19
N GLN A 33 -7.86 -3.06 -3.72
CA GLN A 33 -7.90 -2.79 -5.16
C GLN A 33 -6.87 -1.74 -5.59
N ASP A 34 -6.05 -1.28 -4.65
CA ASP A 34 -5.02 -0.26 -4.86
C ASP A 34 -3.66 -0.88 -5.16
N SER A 35 -2.96 -0.34 -6.15
CA SER A 35 -1.59 -0.75 -6.50
C SER A 35 -0.51 -0.13 -5.62
N ASP A 36 -0.84 0.88 -4.82
CA ASP A 36 0.13 1.67 -4.04
C ASP A 36 0.83 0.85 -2.92
N TYR A 37 0.29 -0.32 -2.55
CA TYR A 37 0.89 -1.22 -1.56
C TYR A 37 2.05 -2.07 -2.10
N ALA A 38 2.22 -2.16 -3.42
CA ALA A 38 3.23 -3.02 -4.05
C ALA A 38 4.69 -2.61 -3.77
N VAL A 39 4.91 -1.39 -3.27
CA VAL A 39 6.25 -0.89 -2.91
C VAL A 39 6.69 -1.29 -1.50
N LEU A 40 5.82 -1.90 -0.69
CA LEU A 40 6.10 -2.32 0.68
C LEU A 40 6.57 -3.78 0.68
N ALA A 41 7.87 -3.99 0.88
CA ALA A 41 8.52 -5.29 0.75
C ALA A 41 8.04 -6.36 1.76
N ASP A 42 7.52 -5.94 2.91
CA ASP A 42 7.15 -6.82 4.02
C ASP A 42 5.64 -7.11 4.09
N LEU A 43 4.87 -6.67 3.10
CA LEU A 43 3.41 -6.78 3.11
C LEU A 43 2.89 -7.97 2.31
N VAL A 44 1.98 -8.75 2.88
CA VAL A 44 1.24 -9.78 2.14
C VAL A 44 -0.02 -9.14 1.56
N VAL A 45 0.01 -8.89 0.25
CA VAL A 45 -1.08 -8.22 -0.47
C VAL A 45 -1.83 -9.21 -1.34
N GLN A 46 -3.16 -9.19 -1.26
CA GLN A 46 -4.04 -9.78 -2.27
C GLN A 46 -4.84 -8.68 -2.97
N THR A 47 -4.85 -8.74 -4.29
CA THR A 47 -5.52 -7.78 -5.18
C THR A 47 -6.80 -8.33 -5.76
#